data_AF-A0A7C5X718-F1
#
_entry.id   AF-A0A7C5X718-F1
#
_cell.length_a   1.000
_cell.length_b   1.000
_cell.length_c   1.000
_cell.angle_alpha   90.00
_cell.angle_beta   90.00
_cell.angle_gamma   90.00
#
_symmetry.space_group_name_H-M   'P 1'
#
loop_
_entity.id
_entity.type
_entity.pdbx_description
1 polymer ?
#
loop_
_entity_poly.entity_id
_entity_poly.type
_entity_poly.pdbx_seq_one_letter_code
_entity_poly.pdbx_strand_id
1 'polypeptide(L)'
;MRIEHYLVLEAIEAGEAPEEIARLLDLEPHDVYAMIRLLEERGLVEKRRTFFGERCVLTEAGRRQLEKWRRDVLGRTEEAARFRREGRELEAQNLIDQLLPALPVLVALGVLSFALWKLLTSHLPVGEGE
;
A
#
# COMPACT_ATOMS: atom_id res chain seq x y z
N MET A 1 -12.61 -3.04 -3.83
CA MET A 1 -11.36 -3.69 -3.38
C MET A 1 -10.97 -3.11 -2.03
N ARG A 2 -10.47 -3.94 -1.11
CA ARG A 2 -9.92 -3.48 0.18
C ARG A 2 -8.47 -3.01 0.02
N ILE A 3 -7.94 -2.30 1.00
CA ILE A 3 -6.59 -1.73 0.98
C ILE A 3 -5.51 -2.79 0.78
N GLU A 4 -5.67 -3.98 1.38
CA GLU A 4 -4.69 -5.07 1.30
C GLU A 4 -4.49 -5.53 -0.16
N HIS A 5 -5.56 -5.53 -0.96
CA HIS A 5 -5.45 -5.89 -2.38
C HIS A 5 -4.62 -4.87 -3.16
N TYR A 6 -4.69 -3.59 -2.80
CA TYR A 6 -3.87 -2.55 -3.43
C TYR A 6 -2.42 -2.65 -2.97
N LEU A 7 -2.17 -2.98 -1.70
CA LEU A 7 -0.82 -3.24 -1.21
C LEU A 7 -0.20 -4.46 -1.89
N VAL A 8 -0.97 -5.52 -2.14
CA VAL A 8 -0.52 -6.67 -2.94
C VAL A 8 -0.19 -6.25 -4.38
N LEU A 9 -1.03 -5.45 -5.03
CA LEU A 9 -0.73 -4.93 -6.39
C LEU A 9 0.54 -4.06 -6.40
N GLU A 10 0.71 -3.22 -5.38
CA GLU A 10 1.90 -2.37 -5.22
C GLU A 10 3.18 -3.20 -5.06
N ALA A 11 3.13 -4.23 -4.22
CA ALA A 11 4.27 -5.12 -4.00
C ALA A 11 4.57 -5.99 -5.23
N ILE A 12 3.56 -6.44 -5.98
CA ILE A 12 3.75 -7.12 -7.27
C ILE A 12 4.44 -6.19 -8.28
N GLU A 13 4.03 -4.91 -8.35
CA GLU A 13 4.66 -3.92 -9.23
C GLU A 13 6.11 -3.62 -8.83
N ALA A 14 6.39 -3.55 -7.53
CA ALA A 14 7.76 -3.49 -6.99
C ALA A 14 8.57 -4.77 -7.28
N GLY A 15 7.88 -5.85 -7.63
CA GLY A 15 8.48 -7.09 -8.06
C GLY A 15 8.65 -8.14 -6.96
N GLU A 16 7.99 -7.96 -5.83
CA GLU A 16 8.07 -8.88 -4.70
C GLU A 16 7.45 -10.25 -5.02
N ALA A 17 8.06 -11.31 -4.48
CA ALA A 17 7.49 -12.65 -4.56
C ALA A 17 6.32 -12.80 -3.56
N PRO A 18 5.34 -13.70 -3.79
CA PRO A 18 4.20 -13.88 -2.90
C PRO A 18 4.58 -14.10 -1.42
N GLU A 19 5.68 -14.81 -1.17
CA GLU A 19 6.22 -15.05 0.17
C GLU A 19 6.74 -13.76 0.82
N GLU A 20 7.38 -12.89 0.06
CA GLU A 20 7.85 -11.58 0.54
C GLU A 20 6.68 -10.64 0.82
N ILE A 21 5.66 -10.67 -0.03
CA ILE A 21 4.43 -9.90 0.17
C ILE A 21 3.75 -10.32 1.48
N ALA A 22 3.70 -11.63 1.76
CA ALA A 22 3.14 -12.15 3.01
C ALA A 22 3.89 -11.60 4.23
N ARG A 23 5.22 -11.58 4.20
CA ARG A 23 6.04 -11.00 5.27
C ARG A 23 5.85 -9.49 5.40
N LEU A 24 5.80 -8.76 4.29
CA LEU A 24 5.66 -7.31 4.27
C LEU A 24 4.30 -6.86 4.85
N LEU A 25 3.24 -7.64 4.59
CA LEU A 25 1.88 -7.32 5.00
C LEU A 25 1.46 -8.00 6.31
N ASP A 26 2.36 -8.76 6.94
CA ASP A 26 2.06 -9.60 8.11
C ASP A 26 0.84 -10.51 7.88
N LEU A 27 0.82 -11.19 6.73
CA LEU A 27 -0.24 -12.10 6.30
C LEU A 27 0.29 -13.53 6.18
N GLU A 28 -0.60 -14.51 6.27
CA GLU A 28 -0.23 -15.87 5.92
C GLU A 28 0.00 -16.00 4.40
N PRO A 29 0.98 -16.81 3.94
CA PRO A 29 1.25 -16.97 2.52
C PRO A 29 0.00 -17.41 1.73
N HIS A 30 -0.82 -18.29 2.30
CA HIS A 30 -2.01 -18.80 1.63
C HIS A 30 -3.05 -17.71 1.36
N ASP A 31 -3.16 -16.70 2.25
CA ASP A 31 -4.03 -15.54 2.06
C ASP A 31 -3.55 -14.67 0.90
N VAL A 32 -2.23 -14.43 0.81
CA VAL A 32 -1.64 -13.69 -0.31
C VAL A 32 -1.90 -14.42 -1.63
N TYR A 33 -1.72 -15.73 -1.67
CA TYR A 33 -2.04 -16.54 -2.85
C TYR A 33 -3.53 -16.46 -3.23
N ALA A 34 -4.43 -16.46 -2.25
CA ALA A 34 -5.86 -16.26 -2.50
C ALA A 34 -6.17 -14.86 -3.05
N MET A 35 -5.52 -13.81 -2.53
CA MET A 35 -5.65 -12.46 -3.05
C MET A 35 -5.11 -12.34 -4.48
N ILE A 36 -3.95 -12.94 -4.78
CA ILE A 36 -3.38 -12.95 -6.13
C ILE A 36 -4.32 -13.63 -7.11
N ARG A 37 -4.89 -14.79 -6.76
CA ARG A 37 -5.88 -15.47 -7.61
C ARG A 37 -7.10 -14.60 -7.87
N LEU A 38 -7.63 -13.92 -6.85
CA LEU A 38 -8.75 -13.00 -7.02
C LEU A 38 -8.40 -11.80 -7.93
N LEU A 39 -7.15 -11.31 -7.88
CA LEU A 39 -6.68 -10.23 -8.75
C LEU A 39 -6.46 -10.71 -10.19
N GLU A 40 -6.03 -11.96 -10.38
CA GLU A 40 -5.92 -12.64 -11.67
C GLU A 40 -7.30 -12.87 -12.30
N GLU A 41 -8.28 -13.36 -11.54
CA GLU A 41 -9.68 -13.51 -11.98
C GLU A 41 -10.32 -12.18 -12.40
N ARG A 42 -9.88 -11.07 -11.79
CA ARG A 42 -10.29 -9.71 -12.14
C ARG A 42 -9.51 -9.11 -13.31
N GLY A 43 -8.54 -9.83 -13.86
CA GLY A 43 -7.69 -9.38 -14.96
C GLY A 43 -6.76 -8.22 -14.58
N LEU A 44 -6.42 -8.06 -13.30
CA LEU A 44 -5.51 -7.02 -12.81
C LEU A 44 -4.06 -7.51 -12.76
N VAL A 45 -3.87 -8.82 -12.65
CA VAL A 45 -2.57 -9.49 -12.58
C VAL A 45 -2.55 -10.63 -13.59
N GLU A 46 -1.39 -10.90 -14.18
CA GLU A 46 -1.16 -12.06 -15.03
C GLU A 46 0.16 -12.75 -14.63
N LYS A 47 0.25 -14.06 -14.88
CA LYS A 47 1.52 -14.78 -14.78
C LYS A 47 2.30 -14.63 -16.08
N ARG A 48 3.52 -14.09 -15.99
CA ARG A 48 4.47 -14.08 -17.09
C ARG A 48 5.59 -15.07 -16.85
N ARG A 49 5.91 -15.82 -17.90
CA ARG A 49 7.12 -16.64 -17.94
C ARG A 49 8.33 -15.74 -18.18
N THR A 50 9.29 -15.83 -17.28
CA THR A 50 10.58 -15.16 -17.34
C THR A 50 11.68 -16.21 -17.49
N PHE A 51 12.92 -15.78 -17.73
CA PHE A 51 14.08 -16.67 -17.75
C PHE A 51 14.31 -17.42 -16.42
N PHE A 52 13.82 -16.87 -15.31
CA PHE A 52 13.99 -17.43 -13.96
C PHE A 52 12.75 -18.19 -13.45
N GLY A 53 11.73 -18.38 -14.29
CA GLY A 53 10.48 -19.04 -13.91
C GLY A 53 9.25 -18.16 -14.14
N GLU A 54 8.13 -18.46 -13.46
CA GLU A 54 6.90 -17.68 -13.56
C GLU A 54 6.88 -16.55 -12.53
N ARG A 55 6.46 -15.36 -12.96
CA ARG A 55 6.30 -14.19 -12.09
C ARG A 55 4.92 -13.58 -12.28
N CYS A 56 4.30 -13.15 -11.19
CA CYS A 56 3.14 -12.26 -11.24
C CYS A 56 3.55 -10.88 -11.73
N VAL A 57 2.80 -10.31 -12.68
CA VAL A 57 2.97 -8.93 -13.13
C VAL A 57 1.62 -8.25 -13.26
N LEU A 58 1.58 -6.93 -13.11
CA LEU A 58 0.37 -6.17 -13.38
C LEU A 58 0.01 -6.18 -14.87
N THR A 59 -1.26 -6.43 -15.14
CA THR A 59 -1.84 -6.11 -16.45
C THR A 59 -1.94 -4.59 -16.61
N GLU A 60 -2.21 -4.14 -17.82
CA GLU A 60 -2.47 -2.73 -18.09
C GLU A 60 -3.70 -2.20 -17.32
N ALA A 61 -4.72 -3.03 -17.11
CA ALA A 61 -5.87 -2.68 -16.26
C ALA A 61 -5.46 -2.57 -14.78
N GLY A 62 -4.62 -3.50 -14.31
CA GLY A 62 -4.03 -3.48 -12.97
C GLY A 62 -3.24 -2.20 -12.70
N ARG A 63 -2.35 -1.80 -13.61
CA ARG A 63 -1.55 -0.58 -13.48
C ARG A 63 -2.41 0.67 -13.40
N ARG A 64 -3.37 0.84 -14.32
CA ARG A 64 -4.29 2.00 -14.28
C ARG A 64 -5.08 2.07 -12.99
N GLN A 65 -5.54 0.93 -12.48
CA GLN A 65 -6.28 0.87 -11.24
C GLN A 65 -5.39 1.20 -10.03
N LEU A 66 -4.15 0.68 -10.02
CA LEU A 66 -3.16 0.99 -8.99
C LEU A 66 -2.78 2.48 -8.99
N GLU A 67 -2.54 3.07 -10.15
CA GLU A 67 -2.23 4.50 -10.30
C GLU A 67 -3.37 5.41 -9.81
N LYS A 68 -4.63 5.03 -10.09
CA LYS A 68 -5.79 5.75 -9.55
C LYS A 68 -5.77 5.71 -8.02
N TRP A 69 -5.56 4.53 -7.44
CA TRP A 69 -5.49 4.38 -5.99
C TRP A 69 -4.31 5.12 -5.37
N ARG A 70 -3.11 5.10 -5.98
CA ARG A 70 -1.94 5.87 -5.54
C ARG A 70 -2.25 7.36 -5.46
N ARG A 71 -2.93 7.91 -6.48
CA ARG A 71 -3.37 9.32 -6.48
C ARG A 71 -4.36 9.63 -5.36
N ASP A 72 -5.32 8.74 -5.12
CA ASP A 72 -6.29 8.90 -4.04
C ASP A 72 -5.61 8.87 -2.66
N VAL A 73 -4.65 7.95 -2.45
CA VAL A 73 -3.84 7.87 -1.21
C VAL A 73 -3.02 9.13 -1.03
N LEU A 74 -2.26 9.54 -2.05
CA LEU A 74 -1.44 10.75 -2.01
C LEU A 74 -2.29 11.99 -1.70
N GLY A 75 -3.40 12.19 -2.41
CA GLY A 75 -4.30 13.33 -2.18
C GLY A 75 -4.84 13.38 -0.73
N ARG A 76 -5.25 12.24 -0.18
CA ARG A 76 -5.68 12.15 1.24
C ARG A 76 -4.55 12.51 2.20
N THR A 77 -3.34 11.98 1.96
CA THR A 77 -2.19 12.25 2.84
C THR A 77 -1.71 13.68 2.76
N GLU A 78 -1.74 14.31 1.58
CA GLU A 78 -1.42 15.73 1.40
C GLU A 78 -2.47 16.64 2.04
N GLU A 79 -3.75 16.30 1.92
CA GLU A 79 -4.83 17.05 2.56
C GLU A 79 -4.77 16.94 4.08
N ALA A 80 -4.50 15.75 4.61
CA ALA A 80 -4.25 15.56 6.04
C ALA A 80 -3.05 16.39 6.51
N ALA A 81 -1.96 16.40 5.73
CA ALA A 81 -0.80 17.24 6.03
C ALA A 81 -1.14 18.75 6.01
N ARG A 82 -2.01 19.20 5.10
CA ARG A 82 -2.50 20.59 5.08
C ARG A 82 -3.29 20.90 6.35
N PHE A 83 -4.24 20.05 6.73
CA PHE A 83 -5.04 20.24 7.94
C PHE A 83 -4.17 20.32 9.20
N ARG A 84 -3.11 19.52 9.32
CA ARG A 84 -2.15 19.65 10.45
C ARG A 84 -1.44 20.99 10.48
N ARG A 85 -0.96 21.47 9.33
CA ARG A 85 -0.32 22.78 9.26
C ARG A 85 -1.27 23.91 9.65
N GLU A 86 -2.57 23.73 9.43
CA GLU A 86 -3.63 24.66 9.83
C GLU A 86 -4.10 24.47 11.29
N GLY A 87 -3.54 23.50 12.04
CA GLY A 87 -3.95 23.18 13.41
C GLY A 87 -5.26 22.38 13.51
N ARG A 88 -5.74 21.83 12.40
CA ARG A 88 -7.00 21.06 12.27
C ARG A 88 -6.74 19.56 12.44
N GLU A 89 -6.31 19.18 13.64
CA GLU A 89 -5.83 17.82 13.92
C GLU A 89 -6.90 16.74 13.78
N LEU A 90 -8.14 17.01 14.18
CA LEU A 90 -9.23 16.03 14.09
C LEU A 90 -9.56 15.69 12.63
N GLU A 91 -9.63 16.70 11.76
CA GLU A 91 -9.87 16.49 10.34
C GLU A 91 -8.70 15.78 9.66
N ALA A 92 -7.46 16.12 10.04
CA ALA A 92 -6.29 15.40 9.57
C ALA A 92 -6.31 13.92 9.99
N GLN A 93 -6.68 13.64 11.24
CA GLN A 93 -6.75 12.29 11.78
C GLN A 93 -7.80 11.45 11.06
N ASN A 94 -9.02 11.98 10.90
CA ASN A 94 -10.11 11.31 10.20
C ASN A 94 -9.75 10.87 8.77
N LEU A 95 -8.91 11.65 8.08
CA LEU A 95 -8.43 11.31 6.73
C LEU A 95 -7.43 10.16 6.70
N ILE A 96 -6.61 10.01 7.75
CA ILE A 96 -5.55 9.00 7.81
C ILE A 96 -5.95 7.74 8.58
N ASP A 97 -7.01 7.75 9.39
CA ASP A 97 -7.41 6.61 10.22
C ASP A 97 -7.57 5.32 9.41
N GLN A 98 -8.13 5.42 8.20
CA GLN A 98 -8.32 4.29 7.29
C GLN A 98 -7.01 3.79 6.65
N LEU A 99 -5.96 4.62 6.67
CA LEU A 99 -4.65 4.34 6.10
C LEU A 99 -3.62 3.97 7.17
N LEU A 100 -3.86 4.28 8.46
CA LEU A 100 -2.92 4.10 9.56
C LEU A 100 -2.20 2.74 9.54
N PRO A 101 -2.90 1.59 9.42
CA PRO A 101 -2.24 0.29 9.40
C PRO A 101 -1.34 0.07 8.18
N ALA A 102 -1.66 0.73 7.06
CA ALA A 102 -0.94 0.61 5.80
C ALA A 102 0.19 1.64 5.64
N LEU A 103 0.23 2.72 6.44
CA LEU A 103 1.21 3.80 6.28
C LEU A 103 2.67 3.30 6.29
N PRO A 104 3.11 2.41 7.19
CA PRO A 104 4.49 1.91 7.17
C PRO A 104 4.81 1.16 5.86
N VAL A 105 3.88 0.33 5.39
CA VAL A 105 4.02 -0.44 4.15
C VAL A 105 4.06 0.49 2.94
N LEU A 106 3.21 1.52 2.91
CA LEU A 106 3.19 2.52 1.83
C LEU A 106 4.51 3.30 1.74
N VAL A 107 5.19 3.53 2.86
CA VAL A 107 6.53 4.12 2.88
C VAL A 107 7.58 3.12 2.39
N ALA A 108 7.53 1.87 2.87
CA ALA A 108 8.45 0.81 2.47
C ALA A 108 8.42 0.54 0.96
N LEU A 109 7.22 0.59 0.37
CA LEU A 109 6.99 0.43 -1.07
C LEU A 109 7.24 1.72 -1.88
N GLY A 110 7.61 2.82 -1.22
CA GLY A 110 7.94 4.09 -1.89
C GLY A 110 6.73 4.89 -2.41
N VAL A 111 5.50 4.53 -2.04
CA VAL A 111 4.28 5.27 -2.37
C VAL A 111 4.21 6.59 -1.61
N LEU A 112 4.63 6.59 -0.34
CA LEU A 112 4.67 7.78 0.51
C LEU A 112 6.11 8.14 0.88
N SER A 113 6.40 9.44 0.88
CA SER A 113 7.70 9.92 1.37
C SER A 113 7.82 9.80 2.89
N PHE A 114 9.03 9.53 3.38
CA PHE A 114 9.32 9.48 4.81
C PHE A 114 9.03 10.80 5.54
N ALA A 115 9.22 11.95 4.87
CA ALA A 115 8.89 13.26 5.41
C ALA A 115 7.39 13.42 5.64
N LEU A 116 6.57 12.95 4.68
CA LEU A 116 5.12 12.98 4.80
C LEU A 116 4.64 12.03 5.91
N TRP A 117 5.21 10.83 5.99
CA TRP A 117 4.93 9.90 7.08
C TRP A 117 5.20 10.53 8.45
N LYS A 118 6.39 11.11 8.66
CA LYS A 118 6.74 11.80 9.92
C LYS A 118 5.75 12.90 10.28
N LEU A 119 5.32 13.70 9.30
CA LEU A 119 4.34 14.76 9.52
C LEU A 119 2.97 14.19 9.93
N LEU A 120 2.61 13.00 9.41
CA LEU A 120 1.35 12.31 9.71
C LEU A 120 1.39 11.47 11.00
N THR A 121 2.57 11.19 11.55
CA THR A 121 2.72 10.38 12.76
C THR A 121 3.36 11.13 13.93
N SER A 122 3.70 12.41 13.78
CA SER A 122 4.43 13.23 14.77
C SER A 122 3.78 13.34 16.16
N HIS A 123 2.50 13.02 16.28
CA HIS A 123 1.64 13.12 17.46
C HIS A 123 1.21 11.74 17.98
N LEU A 124 1.51 10.66 17.25
CA LEU A 124 1.37 9.31 17.80
C LEU A 124 2.48 9.12 18.84
N PRO A 125 2.19 8.58 20.03
CA PRO A 125 3.25 8.19 20.94
C PRO A 125 4.12 7.18 20.19
N VAL A 126 5.35 7.57 19.87
CA VAL A 126 6.34 6.61 19.41
C VAL A 126 6.47 5.66 20.59
N GLY A 127 6.03 4.41 20.42
CA GLY A 127 6.31 3.38 21.41
C GLY A 127 7.81 3.37 21.60
N GLU A 128 8.28 3.92 22.71
CA GLU A 128 9.64 3.73 23.16
C GLU A 128 9.78 2.23 23.34
N GLY A 129 10.51 1.60 22.42
CA GLY A 129 10.85 0.19 22.55
C GLY A 129 11.66 0.04 23.81
N GLU A 130 11.10 -0.68 24.78
CA GLU A 130 11.86 -1.39 25.83
C GLU A 130 12.59 -2.60 25.23
#